data_AF-A0AAI8BHG4-F1
#
_entry.id   AF-A0AAI8BHG4-F1
#
_cell.length_a   1.000
_cell.length_b   1.000
_cell.length_c   1.000
_cell.angle_alpha   90.00
_cell.angle_beta   90.00
_cell.angle_gamma   90.00
#
_symmetry.space_group_name_H-M   'P 1'
#
loop_
_entity.id
_entity.type
_entity.pdbx_description
1 polymer ?
#
loop_
_entity_poly.entity_id
_entity_poly.type
_entity_poly.pdbx_seq_one_letter_code
_entity_poly.pdbx_strand_id
1 'polypeptide(L)'
;MLYGTGMNDADMHKPQIGIGSVWYEGNTCNMHLNQLAQFVKDSVEKENLKGMRFNTIGVSDGISMGIDGMSYRSTRYEFAI
;
A
#
# COMPACT_ATOMS: atom_id res chain seq x y z
N MET A 1 -16.94 -11.35 -7.74
CA MET A 1 -15.83 -10.36 -7.71
C MET A 1 -14.53 -10.99 -7.22
N LEU A 2 -14.43 -11.49 -5.98
CA LEU A 2 -13.18 -12.07 -5.44
C LEU A 2 -12.63 -13.28 -6.22
N TYR A 3 -13.49 -14.17 -6.75
CA TYR A 3 -13.03 -15.23 -7.66
C TYR A 3 -12.33 -14.66 -8.91
N GLY A 4 -12.80 -13.52 -9.42
CA GLY A 4 -12.20 -12.84 -10.57
C GLY A 4 -10.83 -12.24 -10.28
N THR A 5 -10.45 -12.05 -9.01
CA THR A 5 -9.10 -11.63 -8.61
C THR A 5 -8.15 -12.81 -8.39
N GLY A 6 -8.58 -14.04 -8.72
CA GLY A 6 -7.78 -15.27 -8.58
C GLY A 6 -7.93 -16.00 -7.25
N MET A 7 -8.94 -15.67 -6.43
CA MET A 7 -9.28 -16.47 -5.24
C MET A 7 -10.04 -17.74 -5.62
N ASN A 8 -9.87 -18.79 -4.82
CA ASN A 8 -10.62 -20.04 -4.91
C ASN A 8 -11.46 -20.26 -3.63
N ASP A 9 -12.20 -21.37 -3.58
CA ASP A 9 -13.06 -21.70 -2.43
C ASP A 9 -12.30 -21.84 -1.11
N ALA A 10 -11.08 -22.39 -1.14
CA ALA A 10 -10.25 -22.52 0.06
C ALA A 10 -9.82 -21.15 0.59
N ASP A 11 -9.51 -20.20 -0.29
CA ASP A 11 -9.14 -18.83 0.09
C ASP A 11 -10.31 -18.04 0.73
N MET A 12 -11.57 -18.38 0.42
CA MET A 12 -12.74 -17.73 1.03
C MET A 12 -12.87 -18.01 2.53
N HIS A 13 -12.24 -19.10 2.99
CA HIS A 13 -12.26 -19.50 4.39
C HIS A 13 -11.04 -18.99 5.17
N LYS A 14 -10.10 -18.30 4.51
CA LYS A 14 -8.92 -17.71 5.14
C LYS A 14 -9.21 -16.26 5.57
N PRO A 15 -8.65 -15.78 6.68
CA PRO A 15 -8.67 -14.36 6.99
C PRO A 15 -7.98 -13.57 5.87
N GLN A 16 -8.62 -12.47 5.45
CA GLN A 16 -8.15 -11.60 4.39
C GLN A 16 -7.39 -10.40 4.99
N ILE A 17 -6.17 -10.17 4.54
CA ILE A 17 -5.28 -9.14 5.06
C ILE A 17 -5.04 -8.08 3.99
N GLY A 18 -5.53 -6.87 4.24
CA GLY A 18 -5.23 -5.69 3.44
C GLY A 18 -3.81 -5.20 3.73
N ILE A 19 -2.97 -5.13 2.70
CA ILE A 19 -1.59 -4.66 2.78
C ILE A 19 -1.52 -3.30 2.10
N GLY A 20 -1.70 -2.24 2.89
CA GLY A 20 -1.61 -0.86 2.42
C GLY A 20 -0.16 -0.42 2.29
N SER A 21 0.22 0.04 1.10
CA SER A 21 1.53 0.64 0.84
C SER A 21 1.39 2.11 0.44
N VAL A 22 2.46 2.89 0.59
CA VAL A 22 2.53 4.29 0.17
C VAL A 22 3.62 4.43 -0.88
N TRP A 23 3.59 3.58 -1.90
CA TRP A 23 4.59 3.57 -2.96
C TRP A 23 4.28 4.64 -4.00
N TYR A 24 5.32 5.38 -4.40
CA TYR A 24 5.36 6.22 -5.58
C TYR A 24 6.82 6.49 -5.95
N GLU A 25 7.09 6.74 -7.24
CA GLU A 25 8.45 6.78 -7.79
C GLU A 25 9.20 8.08 -7.45
N GLY A 26 8.47 9.18 -7.26
CA GLY A 26 9.04 10.52 -7.09
C GLY A 26 9.66 10.83 -5.72
N ASN A 27 9.78 9.85 -4.82
CA ASN A 27 10.40 10.06 -3.51
C ASN A 27 11.24 8.87 -3.08
N THR A 28 12.49 9.13 -2.71
CA THR A 28 13.44 8.08 -2.28
C THR A 28 12.96 7.33 -1.04
N CYS A 29 12.18 7.99 -0.17
CA CYS A 29 11.58 7.35 1.01
C CYS A 29 10.51 6.30 0.66
N ASN A 30 9.91 6.37 -0.53
CA ASN A 30 8.71 5.59 -0.88
C ASN A 30 8.90 4.67 -2.10
N MET A 31 9.90 4.93 -2.94
CA MET A 31 10.10 4.21 -4.21
C MET A 31 10.29 2.69 -4.08
N HIS A 32 10.75 2.21 -2.92
CA HIS A 32 11.02 0.80 -2.65
C HIS A 32 9.82 0.05 -2.02
N LEU A 33 8.75 0.76 -1.65
CA LEU A 33 7.66 0.17 -0.86
C LEU A 33 6.79 -0.84 -1.65
N ASN A 34 6.79 -0.80 -2.99
CA ASN A 34 6.09 -1.81 -3.78
C ASN A 34 6.73 -3.21 -3.62
N GLN A 35 8.07 -3.27 -3.58
CA GLN A 35 8.79 -4.52 -3.32
C GLN A 35 8.57 -5.00 -1.88
N LEU A 36 8.62 -4.07 -0.92
CA LEU A 36 8.32 -4.40 0.48
C LEU A 36 6.90 -4.96 0.65
N ALA A 37 5.91 -4.36 -0.02
CA ALA A 37 4.53 -4.86 0.01
C ALA A 37 4.41 -6.27 -0.58
N GLN A 38 5.20 -6.63 -1.60
CA GLN A 38 5.26 -8.00 -2.11
C GLN A 38 5.83 -8.96 -1.06
N PHE A 39 6.94 -8.62 -0.40
CA PHE A 39 7.52 -9.47 0.65
C PHE A 39 6.57 -9.69 1.83
N VAL A 40 5.81 -8.66 2.21
CA VAL A 40 4.77 -8.77 3.24
C VAL A 40 3.67 -9.72 2.77
N LYS A 41 3.19 -9.59 1.52
CA LYS A 41 2.17 -10.50 0.97
C LYS A 41 2.64 -11.96 1.00
N ASP A 42 3.87 -12.21 0.56
CA ASP A 42 4.43 -13.56 0.54
C ASP A 42 4.51 -14.15 1.96
N SER A 43 4.79 -13.32 2.96
CA SER A 43 4.84 -13.74 4.37
C SER A 43 3.44 -14.03 4.93
N VAL A 44 2.45 -13.20 4.60
CA VAL A 44 1.04 -13.41 4.96
C VAL A 44 0.51 -14.73 4.39
N GLU A 45 0.79 -15.01 3.11
CA GLU A 45 0.31 -16.23 2.46
C GLU A 45 0.99 -17.51 2.99
N LYS A 46 2.21 -17.41 3.53
CA LYS A 46 2.88 -18.53 4.24
C LYS A 46 2.16 -18.94 5.53
N GLU A 47 1.50 -18.00 6.19
CA GLU A 47 0.75 -18.24 7.45
C GLU A 47 -0.71 -18.67 7.19
N ASN A 48 -1.01 -19.19 5.99
CA ASN A 48 -2.35 -19.61 5.57
C ASN A 48 -3.41 -18.50 5.62
N LEU A 49 -2.99 -17.25 5.40
CA LEU A 49 -3.86 -16.09 5.25
C LEU A 49 -3.95 -15.68 3.77
N LYS A 50 -4.91 -14.81 3.42
CA LYS A 50 -4.99 -14.24 2.06
C LYS A 50 -4.58 -12.78 2.04
N GLY A 51 -3.42 -12.48 1.46
CA GLY A 51 -2.93 -11.10 1.33
C GLY A 51 -3.46 -10.38 0.09
N MET A 52 -4.00 -9.18 0.26
CA MET A 52 -4.43 -8.29 -0.81
C MET A 52 -3.73 -6.94 -0.68
N ARG A 53 -2.85 -6.61 -1.63
CA ARG A 53 -2.11 -5.35 -1.63
C ARG A 53 -2.95 -4.23 -2.24
N PHE A 54 -2.87 -3.06 -1.65
CA PHE A 54 -3.35 -1.82 -2.23
C PHE A 54 -2.33 -0.71 -1.94
N ASN A 55 -2.51 0.42 -2.60
CA ASN A 55 -1.60 1.56 -2.49
C ASN A 55 -2.42 2.82 -2.21
N THR A 56 -1.88 3.71 -1.39
CA THR A 56 -2.43 5.05 -1.14
C THR A 56 -1.42 6.12 -1.55
N ILE A 57 -1.87 7.37 -1.57
CA ILE A 57 -1.08 8.52 -1.99
C ILE A 57 -0.03 8.90 -0.94
N GLY A 58 1.04 9.56 -1.40
CA GLY A 58 2.02 10.21 -0.56
C GLY A 58 2.51 11.50 -1.20
N VAL A 59 3.13 12.38 -0.41
CA VAL A 59 3.83 13.57 -0.91
C VAL A 59 5.22 13.63 -0.28
N SER A 60 6.18 14.18 -1.02
CA SER A 60 7.55 14.35 -0.53
C SER A 60 7.67 15.72 0.13
N ASP A 61 7.96 15.73 1.44
CA ASP A 61 8.26 16.98 2.13
C ASP A 61 9.49 17.63 1.48
N GLY A 62 10.53 16.86 1.14
CA GLY A 62 11.75 17.36 0.50
C GLY A 62 11.54 18.08 -0.83
N ILE A 63 10.54 17.67 -1.63
CA ILE A 63 10.19 18.34 -2.90
C ILE A 63 9.28 19.55 -2.64
N SER A 64 8.36 19.45 -1.69
CA SER A 64 7.33 20.49 -1.46
C SER A 64 7.78 21.60 -0.50
N MET A 65 8.89 21.43 0.22
CA MET A 65 9.45 22.46 1.10
C MET A 65 9.66 23.78 0.35
N GLY A 66 9.07 24.86 0.87
CA GLY A 66 9.30 26.23 0.38
C GLY A 66 8.47 26.66 -0.82
N ILE A 67 7.54 25.81 -1.30
CA ILE A 67 6.55 26.16 -2.33
C ILE A 67 5.13 25.88 -1.84
N ASP A 68 4.12 26.36 -2.58
CA ASP A 68 2.69 26.20 -2.22
C ASP A 68 2.27 24.74 -1.98
N GLY A 69 3.00 23.78 -2.56
CA GLY A 69 2.81 22.35 -2.35
C GLY A 69 2.87 21.90 -0.89
N MET A 70 3.59 22.63 -0.01
CA MET A 70 3.67 22.30 1.42
C MET A 70 2.30 22.38 2.13
N SER A 71 1.36 23.19 1.61
CA SER A 71 0.02 23.31 2.17
C SER A 71 -0.75 21.97 2.14
N TYR A 72 -0.48 21.11 1.17
CA TYR A 72 -1.10 19.79 1.03
C TYR A 72 -0.53 18.72 1.98
N ARG A 73 0.55 19.02 2.71
CA ARG A 73 1.19 18.08 3.65
C ARG A 73 0.24 17.64 4.76
N SER A 74 -0.52 18.55 5.35
CA SER A 74 -1.45 18.20 6.45
C SER A 74 -2.64 17.39 5.93
N THR A 75 -3.18 17.83 4.80
CA THR A 75 -4.31 17.19 4.13
C THR A 75 -4.01 15.74 3.76
N ARG A 76 -2.76 15.39 3.43
CA ARG A 76 -2.37 14.00 3.11
C ARG A 76 -2.72 13.00 4.22
N TYR A 77 -2.68 13.42 5.49
CA TYR A 77 -2.93 12.52 6.63
C TYR A 77 -4.41 12.13 6.73
N GLU A 78 -5.31 12.97 6.21
CA GLU A 78 -6.74 12.67 6.15
C GLU A 78 -7.07 11.68 5.01
N PHE A 79 -6.24 11.64 3.96
CA PHE A 79 -6.41 10.78 2.79
C PHE A 79 -5.56 9.50 2.82
N ALA A 80 -4.71 9.31 3.84
CA ALA A 80 -3.79 8.18 3.94
C ALA A 80 -4.45 6.84 4.36
N ILE A 81 -5.78 6.73 4.28
CA ILE A 81 -6.55 5.57 4.73
C ILE A 81 -7.27 4.94 3.54
#